data_AF-A0A154M804-F1
#
_entry.id   AF-A0A154M804-F1
#
_cell.length_a   1.000
_cell.length_b   1.000
_cell.length_c   1.000
_cell.angle_alpha   90.00
_cell.angle_beta   90.00
_cell.angle_gamma   90.00
#
_symmetry.space_group_name_H-M   'P 1'
#
loop_
_entity.id
_entity.type
_entity.pdbx_description
1 polymer ?
#
loop_
_entity_poly.entity_id
_entity_poly.type
_entity_poly.pdbx_seq_one_letter_code
_entity_poly.pdbx_strand_id
1 'polypeptide(L)'
;MRAAAEALVAGERFSVWDLDKAGPDDFPELREIRRTGSPALRNAARALLFALGGPEALGEYDLALFRRLIRSKIDGEVPVAMRGCEFWYAIPATDQAAVLDAFGLSDPEPVTMALGTEIWNQHYLGAGHQRCARVYVSPALDGWTLVFGEPSEDQHPAGITEESSWSTDPREHYQAMVANEKVRRDVVRDRCVALSDRFGAAHHYYRSHGDSMTSWCIAENGALVRLYANAAPEESVGELAAENGYLLPHEDTPLPEGWSDDIPHTENPLDWQREWVRRYRRLKAELELPDHCDADTIAEALSVHPGEIGPHTRVEGHGVIALTGCGREYGHPRTLLTGLTYTPAPEPPSLLDEDRT
;
A
#
# COMPACT_ATOMS: atom_id res chain seq x y z
N MET A 1 -28.13 6.09 17.39
CA MET A 1 -27.71 4.90 16.62
C MET A 1 -28.73 3.77 16.50
N ARG A 2 -29.70 3.63 17.43
CA ARG A 2 -30.79 2.64 17.29
C ARG A 2 -31.51 2.67 15.95
N ALA A 3 -31.85 3.86 15.44
CA ALA A 3 -32.53 4.02 14.15
C ALA A 3 -31.72 3.42 12.97
N ALA A 4 -30.39 3.61 12.97
CA ALA A 4 -29.52 3.02 11.94
C ALA A 4 -29.48 1.49 12.06
N ALA A 5 -29.47 0.94 13.28
CA ALA A 5 -29.55 -0.51 13.48
C ALA A 5 -30.90 -1.08 13.01
N GLU A 6 -32.00 -0.37 13.25
CA GLU A 6 -33.34 -0.74 12.76
C GLU A 6 -33.45 -0.65 11.23
N ALA A 7 -32.88 0.39 10.62
CA ALA A 7 -32.78 0.56 9.18
C ALA A 7 -31.96 -0.57 8.53
N LEU A 8 -30.82 -0.96 9.11
CA LEU A 8 -30.04 -2.11 8.64
C LEU A 8 -30.86 -3.42 8.71
N VAL A 9 -31.65 -3.60 9.78
CA VAL A 9 -32.58 -4.75 9.90
C VAL A 9 -33.68 -4.70 8.84
N ALA A 10 -34.14 -3.51 8.45
CA ALA A 10 -35.09 -3.31 7.36
C ALA A 10 -34.48 -3.51 5.96
N GLY A 11 -33.17 -3.76 5.87
CA GLY A 11 -32.45 -4.02 4.62
C GLY A 11 -31.89 -2.77 3.93
N GLU A 12 -31.90 -1.62 4.62
CA GLU A 12 -31.24 -0.42 4.12
C GLU A 12 -29.72 -0.62 4.07
N ARG A 13 -29.08 -0.05 3.05
CA ARG A 13 -27.63 -0.07 2.88
C ARG A 13 -27.06 1.28 3.30
N PHE A 14 -25.95 1.24 4.02
CA PHE A 14 -25.17 2.41 4.39
C PHE A 14 -23.83 2.38 3.66
N SER A 15 -23.41 3.52 3.13
CA SER A 15 -22.01 3.80 2.81
C SER A 15 -21.30 4.36 4.05
N VAL A 16 -19.96 4.36 4.03
CA VAL A 16 -19.15 4.98 5.10
C VAL A 16 -19.50 6.47 5.26
N TRP A 17 -19.90 7.15 4.17
CA TRP A 17 -20.31 8.55 4.19
C TRP A 17 -21.65 8.80 4.88
N ASP A 18 -22.58 7.83 4.86
CA ASP A 18 -23.86 7.92 5.58
C ASP A 18 -23.68 7.88 7.10
N LEU A 19 -22.48 7.50 7.55
CA LEU A 19 -22.07 7.37 8.94
C LEU A 19 -20.99 8.39 9.32
N ASP A 20 -20.73 9.42 8.51
CA ASP A 20 -19.65 10.38 8.72
C ASP A 20 -19.73 11.15 10.06
N LYS A 21 -20.94 11.29 10.62
CA LYS A 21 -21.19 11.92 11.93
C LYS A 21 -21.17 10.95 13.09
N ALA A 22 -21.13 9.64 12.82
CA ALA A 22 -21.10 8.63 13.86
C ALA A 22 -19.65 8.41 14.31
N GLY A 23 -19.45 8.30 15.62
CA GLY A 23 -18.11 8.25 16.20
C GLY A 23 -18.02 7.41 17.47
N PRO A 24 -16.88 7.47 18.19
CA PRO A 24 -16.69 6.71 19.43
C PRO A 24 -17.79 6.95 20.49
N ASP A 25 -18.39 8.14 20.50
CA ASP A 25 -19.48 8.52 21.42
C ASP A 25 -20.77 7.69 21.20
N ASP A 26 -20.93 7.10 20.02
CA ASP A 26 -22.06 6.25 19.64
C ASP A 26 -21.89 4.78 20.08
N PHE A 27 -20.67 4.36 20.41
CA PHE A 27 -20.38 2.96 20.75
C PHE A 27 -21.13 2.43 21.98
N PRO A 28 -21.34 3.21 23.07
CA PRO A 28 -22.10 2.74 24.22
C PRO A 28 -23.53 2.31 23.87
N GLU A 29 -24.24 3.06 23.02
CA GLU A 29 -25.61 2.71 22.61
C GLU A 29 -25.63 1.42 21.77
N LEU A 30 -24.71 1.29 20.81
CA LEU A 30 -24.60 0.10 19.98
C LEU A 30 -24.20 -1.14 20.81
N ARG A 31 -23.31 -1.01 21.79
CA ARG A 31 -22.94 -2.09 22.72
C ARG A 31 -24.12 -2.53 23.57
N GLU A 32 -24.96 -1.60 24.00
CA GLU A 32 -26.17 -1.94 24.73
C GLU A 32 -27.18 -2.68 23.86
N ILE A 33 -27.41 -2.23 22.61
CA ILE A 33 -28.25 -2.94 21.64
C ILE A 33 -27.70 -4.35 21.37
N ARG A 34 -26.38 -4.50 21.24
CA ARG A 34 -25.71 -5.79 21.06
C ARG A 34 -25.92 -6.76 22.23
N ARG A 35 -26.09 -6.23 23.45
CA ARG A 35 -26.30 -7.00 24.69
C ARG A 35 -27.77 -7.38 24.89
N THR A 36 -28.70 -6.45 24.67
CA THR A 36 -30.11 -6.60 25.10
C THR A 36 -31.10 -6.73 23.95
N GLY A 37 -30.74 -6.35 22.73
CA GLY A 37 -31.64 -6.33 21.57
C GLY A 37 -32.14 -7.72 21.12
N SER A 38 -33.02 -7.75 20.12
CA SER A 38 -33.40 -8.98 19.42
C SER A 38 -32.23 -9.53 18.61
N PRO A 39 -32.22 -10.81 18.18
CA PRO A 39 -31.12 -11.37 17.39
C PRO A 39 -30.76 -10.53 16.14
N ALA A 40 -31.75 -9.98 15.44
CA ALA A 40 -31.55 -9.11 14.28
C ALA A 40 -30.86 -7.79 14.67
N LEU A 41 -31.34 -7.11 15.72
CA LEU A 41 -30.73 -5.87 16.21
C LEU A 41 -29.33 -6.08 16.77
N ARG A 42 -29.06 -7.22 17.43
CA ARG A 42 -27.71 -7.57 17.90
C ARG A 42 -26.74 -7.72 16.73
N ASN A 43 -27.17 -8.36 15.65
CA ASN A 43 -26.37 -8.52 14.44
C ASN A 43 -26.12 -7.18 13.75
N ALA A 44 -27.15 -6.32 13.66
CA ALA A 44 -27.00 -4.98 13.09
C ALA A 44 -26.06 -4.10 13.92
N ALA A 45 -26.20 -4.09 15.24
CA ALA A 45 -25.30 -3.37 16.13
C ALA A 45 -23.85 -3.87 16.03
N ARG A 46 -23.65 -5.19 15.89
CA ARG A 46 -22.32 -5.76 15.62
C ARG A 46 -21.73 -5.24 14.30
N ALA A 47 -22.52 -5.22 13.23
CA ALA A 47 -22.07 -4.73 11.93
C ALA A 47 -21.70 -3.24 11.99
N LEU A 48 -22.52 -2.42 12.65
CA LEU A 48 -22.26 -0.99 12.82
C LEU A 48 -21.03 -0.71 13.71
N LEU A 49 -20.87 -1.41 14.84
CA LEU A 49 -19.67 -1.29 15.68
C LEU A 49 -18.41 -1.61 14.90
N PHE A 50 -18.44 -2.72 14.14
CA PHE A 50 -17.33 -3.11 13.29
C PHE A 50 -17.07 -2.07 12.19
N ALA A 51 -18.11 -1.58 11.52
CA ALA A 51 -17.97 -0.59 10.45
C ALA A 51 -17.43 0.77 10.94
N LEU A 52 -17.79 1.20 12.16
CA LEU A 52 -17.43 2.51 12.71
C LEU A 52 -16.09 2.52 13.46
N GLY A 53 -15.74 1.41 14.13
CA GLY A 53 -14.57 1.37 15.01
C GLY A 53 -13.80 0.06 14.99
N GLY A 54 -14.04 -0.79 13.99
CA GLY A 54 -13.37 -2.08 13.84
C GLY A 54 -13.66 -3.07 14.98
N PRO A 55 -12.92 -4.19 15.02
CA PRO A 55 -13.03 -5.20 16.07
C PRO A 55 -12.96 -4.68 17.51
N GLU A 56 -12.23 -3.60 17.78
CA GLU A 56 -12.08 -3.05 19.13
C GLU A 56 -13.37 -2.40 19.65
N ALA A 57 -14.20 -1.86 18.74
CA ALA A 57 -15.51 -1.35 19.10
C ALA A 57 -16.45 -2.45 19.62
N LEU A 58 -16.25 -3.72 19.22
CA LEU A 58 -17.07 -4.86 19.61
C LEU A 58 -16.93 -5.27 21.09
N GLY A 59 -15.87 -4.83 21.76
CA GLY A 59 -15.54 -5.21 23.14
C GLY A 59 -14.72 -6.50 23.25
N GLU A 60 -14.21 -6.78 24.45
CA GLU A 60 -13.15 -7.78 24.68
C GLU A 60 -13.52 -9.20 24.25
N TYR A 61 -14.76 -9.63 24.49
CA TYR A 61 -15.21 -10.98 24.16
C TYR A 61 -15.23 -11.22 22.64
N ASP A 62 -15.88 -10.33 21.89
CA ASP A 62 -15.97 -10.43 20.43
C ASP A 62 -14.58 -10.25 19.79
N LEU A 63 -13.73 -9.37 20.34
CA LEU A 63 -12.33 -9.20 19.92
C LEU A 63 -11.51 -10.48 20.14
N ALA A 64 -11.69 -11.19 21.26
CA ALA A 64 -11.04 -12.46 21.52
C ALA A 64 -11.47 -13.55 20.54
N LEU A 65 -12.76 -13.61 20.19
CA LEU A 65 -13.26 -14.51 19.15
C LEU A 65 -12.68 -14.17 17.78
N PHE A 66 -12.59 -12.88 17.44
CA PHE A 66 -12.01 -12.42 16.20
C PHE A 66 -10.52 -12.77 16.09
N ARG A 67 -9.73 -12.52 17.13
CA ARG A 67 -8.31 -12.94 17.21
C ARG A 67 -8.15 -14.45 17.09
N ARG A 68 -9.07 -15.24 17.65
CA ARG A 68 -9.06 -16.70 17.51
C ARG A 68 -9.36 -17.14 16.07
N LEU A 69 -10.31 -16.47 15.41
CA LEU A 69 -10.62 -16.71 14.00
C LEU A 69 -9.41 -16.41 13.12
N ILE A 70 -8.74 -15.28 13.32
CA ILE A 70 -7.52 -14.93 12.57
C ILE A 70 -6.47 -16.03 12.72
N ARG A 71 -6.14 -16.43 13.95
CA ARG A 71 -5.15 -17.50 14.18
C ARG A 71 -5.51 -18.80 13.46
N SER A 72 -6.79 -19.19 13.52
CA SER A 72 -7.28 -20.37 12.80
C SER A 72 -7.21 -20.23 11.27
N LYS A 73 -7.21 -19.00 10.74
CA LYS A 73 -7.13 -18.73 9.30
C LYS A 73 -5.69 -18.66 8.80
N ILE A 74 -4.77 -18.16 9.63
CA ILE A 74 -3.33 -18.12 9.33
C ILE A 74 -2.80 -19.54 9.01
N ASP A 75 -3.18 -20.55 9.82
CA ASP A 75 -2.68 -21.93 9.67
C ASP A 75 -2.99 -22.58 8.31
N GLY A 76 -3.99 -22.07 7.57
CA GLY A 76 -4.41 -22.59 6.27
C GLY A 76 -4.45 -21.52 5.18
N GLU A 77 -3.76 -20.40 5.40
CA GLU A 77 -3.72 -19.31 4.43
C GLU A 77 -2.96 -19.73 3.18
N VAL A 78 -3.54 -19.42 2.02
CA VAL A 78 -2.84 -19.48 0.74
C VAL A 78 -2.29 -18.09 0.45
N PRO A 79 -1.00 -17.94 0.08
CA PRO A 79 -0.42 -16.64 -0.19
C PRO A 79 -1.19 -15.92 -1.29
N VAL A 80 -1.41 -14.62 -1.08
CA VAL A 80 -2.14 -13.75 -2.01
C VAL A 80 -1.27 -12.59 -2.45
N ALA A 81 -1.44 -12.18 -3.70
CA ALA A 81 -0.83 -10.99 -4.26
C ALA A 81 -1.20 -9.76 -3.43
N MET A 82 -0.19 -9.00 -3.04
CA MET A 82 -0.32 -7.75 -2.30
C MET A 82 -0.32 -6.60 -3.32
N ARG A 83 -1.51 -6.31 -3.84
CA ARG A 83 -1.71 -5.26 -4.86
C ARG A 83 -2.05 -3.96 -4.16
N GLY A 84 -1.22 -2.94 -4.34
CA GLY A 84 -1.45 -1.60 -3.84
C GLY A 84 -0.47 -0.61 -4.46
N CYS A 85 -0.92 0.63 -4.67
CA CYS A 85 0.00 1.74 -4.97
C CYS A 85 0.64 2.12 -3.64
N GLU A 86 1.92 1.89 -3.40
CA GLU A 86 2.62 2.51 -2.28
C GLU A 86 4.12 2.22 -2.27
N PHE A 87 4.73 2.62 -1.16
CA PHE A 87 6.10 2.32 -0.77
C PHE A 87 6.15 0.99 0.00
N TRP A 88 7.23 0.24 -0.21
CA TRP A 88 7.54 -0.90 0.66
C TRP A 88 9.05 -1.08 0.79
N TYR A 89 9.46 -1.64 1.93
CA TYR A 89 10.81 -2.17 2.12
C TYR A 89 10.81 -3.69 1.91
N ALA A 90 11.89 -4.22 1.35
CA ALA A 90 12.19 -5.64 1.33
C ALA A 90 13.49 -5.90 2.10
N ILE A 91 13.40 -6.74 3.15
CA ILE A 91 14.50 -7.07 4.05
C ILE A 91 14.78 -8.58 3.96
N PRO A 92 16.02 -9.04 3.69
CA PRO A 92 16.36 -10.46 3.54
C PRO A 92 16.46 -11.16 4.90
N ALA A 93 15.38 -11.16 5.66
CA ALA A 93 15.31 -11.70 7.01
C ALA A 93 14.02 -12.49 7.23
N THR A 94 14.13 -13.59 7.97
CA THR A 94 12.98 -14.37 8.46
C THR A 94 12.68 -14.10 9.95
N ASP A 95 13.58 -13.41 10.65
CA ASP A 95 13.37 -12.95 12.03
C ASP A 95 12.49 -11.69 12.05
N GLN A 96 11.18 -11.89 12.11
CA GLN A 96 10.20 -10.81 12.16
C GLN A 96 10.41 -9.90 13.39
N ALA A 97 10.88 -10.42 14.52
CA ALA A 97 11.12 -9.60 15.70
C ALA A 97 12.28 -8.63 15.48
N ALA A 98 13.33 -9.07 14.80
CA ALA A 98 14.44 -8.20 14.41
C ALA A 98 13.99 -7.12 13.41
N VAL A 99 13.11 -7.46 12.44
CA VAL A 99 12.53 -6.48 11.51
C VAL A 99 11.69 -5.45 12.28
N LEU A 100 10.78 -5.89 13.14
CA LEU A 100 9.95 -4.98 13.96
C LEU A 100 10.80 -4.00 14.78
N ASP A 101 11.85 -4.52 15.43
CA ASP A 101 12.80 -3.72 16.21
C ASP A 101 13.54 -2.69 15.34
N ALA A 102 14.05 -3.10 14.17
CA ALA A 102 14.75 -2.20 13.25
C ALA A 102 13.87 -1.06 12.74
N PHE A 103 12.55 -1.28 12.68
CA PHE A 103 11.58 -0.27 12.30
C PHE A 103 10.94 0.49 13.47
N GLY A 104 11.33 0.22 14.72
CA GLY A 104 10.76 0.86 15.91
C GLY A 104 9.28 0.52 16.14
N LEU A 105 8.84 -0.63 15.62
CA LEU A 105 7.46 -1.08 15.61
C LEU A 105 7.11 -1.84 16.90
N SER A 106 5.88 -1.66 17.39
CA SER A 106 5.41 -2.28 18.63
C SER A 106 4.02 -2.87 18.48
N ASP A 107 3.60 -3.59 19.52
CA ASP A 107 2.25 -4.18 19.62
C ASP A 107 1.83 -4.98 18.37
N PRO A 108 2.68 -5.91 17.86
CA PRO A 108 2.34 -6.66 16.66
C PRO A 108 1.08 -7.51 16.91
N GLU A 109 0.06 -7.31 16.10
CA GLU A 109 -1.16 -8.10 16.09
C GLU A 109 -1.14 -9.01 14.85
N PRO A 110 -1.18 -10.35 15.03
CA PRO A 110 -1.24 -11.29 13.92
C PRO A 110 -2.42 -11.02 13.00
N VAL A 111 -2.16 -11.06 11.69
CA VAL A 111 -3.17 -10.97 10.62
C VAL A 111 -2.89 -12.03 9.56
N THR A 112 -3.93 -12.38 8.82
CA THR A 112 -3.73 -13.10 7.56
C THR A 112 -3.14 -12.12 6.53
N MET A 113 -2.37 -12.58 5.55
CA MET A 113 -1.84 -11.76 4.45
C MET A 113 -2.93 -10.98 3.73
N ALA A 114 -4.08 -11.61 3.45
CA ALA A 114 -5.22 -10.94 2.84
C ALA A 114 -5.74 -9.78 3.70
N LEU A 115 -5.79 -9.99 5.03
CA LEU A 115 -6.23 -8.97 5.98
C LEU A 115 -5.19 -7.85 6.12
N GLY A 116 -3.91 -8.18 6.17
CA GLY A 116 -2.82 -7.21 6.22
C GLY A 116 -2.81 -6.30 5.00
N THR A 117 -2.97 -6.88 3.81
CA THR A 117 -3.07 -6.15 2.53
C THR A 117 -4.26 -5.20 2.51
N GLU A 118 -5.42 -5.65 2.99
CA GLU A 118 -6.61 -4.79 3.07
C GLU A 118 -6.40 -3.62 4.03
N ILE A 119 -5.84 -3.86 5.22
CA ILE A 119 -5.56 -2.81 6.21
C ILE A 119 -4.56 -1.79 5.65
N TRP A 120 -3.56 -2.26 4.93
CA TRP A 120 -2.59 -1.41 4.22
C TRP A 120 -3.27 -0.55 3.15
N ASN A 121 -4.09 -1.13 2.27
CA ASN A 121 -4.78 -0.38 1.21
C ASN A 121 -5.75 0.70 1.74
N GLN A 122 -6.27 0.58 2.97
CA GLN A 122 -7.17 1.56 3.58
C GLN A 122 -6.46 2.80 4.14
N HIS A 123 -5.13 2.84 4.12
CA HIS A 123 -4.31 3.88 4.75
C HIS A 123 -4.55 5.30 4.22
N TYR A 124 -5.00 5.43 2.97
CA TYR A 124 -5.26 6.71 2.31
C TYR A 124 -6.42 7.52 2.87
N LEU A 125 -7.32 6.89 3.62
CA LEU A 125 -8.62 7.46 3.98
C LEU A 125 -8.59 8.30 5.27
N GLY A 126 -7.46 8.36 5.97
CA GLY A 126 -7.33 9.03 7.26
C GLY A 126 -6.67 10.42 7.19
N ALA A 127 -7.18 11.36 7.98
CA ALA A 127 -6.52 12.64 8.23
C ALA A 127 -5.45 12.51 9.34
N GLY A 128 -4.42 13.37 9.30
CA GLY A 128 -3.37 13.42 10.33
C GLY A 128 -2.54 12.12 10.40
N HIS A 129 -2.24 11.67 11.62
CA HIS A 129 -1.33 10.53 11.86
C HIS A 129 -1.93 9.15 11.53
N GLN A 130 -3.17 9.06 11.04
CA GLN A 130 -3.74 7.77 10.61
C GLN A 130 -2.91 7.13 9.46
N ARG A 131 -2.27 7.98 8.64
CA ARG A 131 -1.34 7.62 7.55
C ARG A 131 0.08 7.27 7.98
N CYS A 132 0.38 7.20 9.26
CA CYS A 132 1.74 6.82 9.68
C CYS A 132 1.73 6.07 11.00
N ALA A 133 0.55 5.70 11.49
CA ALA A 133 0.38 5.07 12.79
C ALA A 133 0.59 3.56 12.77
N ARG A 134 0.44 2.94 11.60
CA ARG A 134 0.51 1.48 11.45
C ARG A 134 1.19 1.11 10.16
N VAL A 135 1.86 -0.03 10.21
CA VAL A 135 2.48 -0.67 9.05
C VAL A 135 2.07 -2.14 9.04
N TYR A 136 2.05 -2.70 7.84
CA TYR A 136 1.89 -4.14 7.66
C TYR A 136 3.26 -4.76 7.43
N VAL A 137 3.62 -5.75 8.26
CA VAL A 137 4.83 -6.55 8.09
C VAL A 137 4.40 -7.94 7.65
N SER A 138 4.87 -8.37 6.48
CA SER A 138 4.52 -9.66 5.91
C SER A 138 5.10 -10.82 6.72
N PRO A 139 4.64 -12.07 6.51
CA PRO A 139 5.50 -13.23 6.78
C PRO A 139 6.76 -13.16 5.90
N ALA A 140 7.74 -14.02 6.14
CA ALA A 140 8.86 -14.12 5.21
C ALA A 140 8.42 -14.84 3.92
N LEU A 141 8.64 -14.20 2.78
CA LEU A 141 8.28 -14.61 1.43
C LEU A 141 9.57 -14.88 0.66
N ASP A 142 9.83 -16.14 0.31
CA ASP A 142 11.07 -16.55 -0.37
C ASP A 142 12.35 -16.07 0.35
N GLY A 143 12.29 -15.91 1.67
CA GLY A 143 13.40 -15.42 2.51
C GLY A 143 13.41 -13.91 2.77
N TRP A 144 12.44 -13.17 2.23
CA TRP A 144 12.31 -11.72 2.41
C TRP A 144 11.10 -11.36 3.26
N THR A 145 11.27 -10.49 4.24
CA THR A 145 10.16 -9.83 4.94
C THR A 145 9.90 -8.48 4.29
N LEU A 146 8.64 -8.25 3.89
CA LEU A 146 8.19 -6.99 3.31
C LEU A 146 7.54 -6.12 4.40
N VAL A 147 7.84 -4.83 4.38
CA VAL A 147 7.25 -3.82 5.28
C VAL A 147 6.52 -2.79 4.43
N PHE A 148 5.20 -2.75 4.56
CA PHE A 148 4.29 -1.89 3.80
C PHE A 148 3.81 -0.70 4.65
N GLY A 149 3.82 0.48 4.03
CA GLY A 149 3.53 1.77 4.66
C GLY A 149 4.79 2.52 5.10
N GLU A 150 4.65 3.81 5.41
CA GLU A 150 5.75 4.66 5.86
C GLU A 150 5.85 4.64 7.40
N PRO A 151 6.96 4.15 7.99
CA PRO A 151 7.24 4.29 9.42
C PRO A 151 7.20 5.77 9.83
N SER A 152 6.78 6.05 11.07
CA SER A 152 6.65 7.44 11.55
C SER A 152 7.93 8.28 11.43
N GLU A 153 9.09 7.65 11.61
CA GLU A 153 10.40 8.31 11.45
C GLU A 153 10.67 8.74 10.01
N ASP A 154 10.18 7.96 9.04
CA ASP A 154 10.35 8.21 7.62
C ASP A 154 9.31 9.24 7.10
N GLN A 155 8.12 9.26 7.71
CA GLN A 155 7.04 10.19 7.36
C GLN A 155 7.24 11.60 7.95
N HIS A 156 7.87 11.70 9.13
CA HIS A 156 8.09 12.95 9.85
C HIS A 156 9.57 13.34 10.03
N PRO A 157 10.39 13.32 8.96
CA PRO A 157 11.78 13.68 9.08
C PRO A 157 11.94 15.19 9.29
N ALA A 158 12.99 15.55 10.01
CA ALA A 158 13.38 16.95 10.18
C ALA A 158 13.60 17.60 8.81
N GLY A 159 12.99 18.76 8.57
CA GLY A 159 13.09 19.49 7.30
C GLY A 159 11.89 19.33 6.37
N ILE A 160 10.92 18.46 6.70
CA ILE A 160 9.61 18.46 6.04
C ILE A 160 8.78 19.66 6.50
N THR A 161 8.19 20.34 5.53
CA THR A 161 7.16 21.36 5.77
C THR A 161 5.78 20.70 5.78
N GLU A 162 4.95 20.98 6.78
CA GLU A 162 3.61 20.41 6.85
C GLU A 162 2.73 20.93 5.69
N GLU A 163 1.99 20.03 5.05
CA GLU A 163 1.11 20.37 3.92
C GLU A 163 0.08 21.46 4.28
N SER A 164 -0.37 21.48 5.54
CA SER A 164 -1.27 22.50 6.09
C SER A 164 -0.69 23.92 6.04
N SER A 165 0.64 24.04 5.99
CA SER A 165 1.39 25.30 5.98
C SER A 165 1.77 25.76 4.56
N TRP A 166 1.50 24.93 3.55
CA TRP A 166 1.87 25.25 2.18
C TRP A 166 1.06 26.44 1.65
N SER A 167 1.74 27.27 0.86
CA SER A 167 1.10 28.37 0.15
C SER A 167 0.01 27.82 -0.78
N THR A 168 -1.08 28.59 -0.95
CA THR A 168 -2.06 28.32 -2.00
C THR A 168 -1.61 28.85 -3.35
N ASP A 169 -0.51 29.62 -3.41
CA ASP A 169 0.13 29.97 -4.67
C ASP A 169 0.71 28.71 -5.34
N PRO A 170 0.32 28.38 -6.59
CA PRO A 170 0.70 27.12 -7.22
C PRO A 170 2.21 26.90 -7.34
N ARG A 171 2.99 27.99 -7.54
CA ARG A 171 4.44 27.88 -7.71
C ARG A 171 5.12 27.61 -6.37
N GLU A 172 4.76 28.36 -5.34
CA GLU A 172 5.29 28.14 -3.99
C GLU A 172 4.88 26.78 -3.44
N HIS A 173 3.64 26.35 -3.71
CA HIS A 173 3.15 25.02 -3.38
C HIS A 173 4.01 23.93 -4.04
N TYR A 174 4.21 24.02 -5.35
CA TYR A 174 5.02 23.06 -6.10
C TYR A 174 6.47 23.01 -5.58
N GLN A 175 7.06 24.17 -5.25
CA GLN A 175 8.40 24.23 -4.67
C GLN A 175 8.49 23.55 -3.31
N ALA A 176 7.48 23.73 -2.44
CA ALA A 176 7.42 23.04 -1.15
C ALA A 176 7.28 21.52 -1.31
N MET A 177 6.45 21.07 -2.26
CA MET A 177 6.28 19.66 -2.59
C MET A 177 7.61 19.03 -3.06
N VAL A 178 8.30 19.64 -4.02
CA VAL A 178 9.60 19.15 -4.54
C VAL A 178 10.67 19.14 -3.44
N ALA A 179 10.70 20.16 -2.57
CA ALA A 179 11.64 20.21 -1.46
C ALA A 179 11.38 19.06 -0.46
N ASN A 180 10.11 18.81 -0.12
CA ASN A 180 9.74 17.70 0.75
C ASN A 180 10.07 16.33 0.13
N GLU A 181 9.81 16.15 -1.17
CA GLU A 181 10.15 14.92 -1.89
C GLU A 181 11.66 14.64 -1.84
N LYS A 182 12.49 15.67 -2.01
CA LYS A 182 13.94 15.55 -1.86
C LYS A 182 14.33 15.07 -0.45
N VAL A 183 13.75 15.66 0.60
CA VAL A 183 14.00 15.23 1.99
C VAL A 183 13.62 13.76 2.18
N ARG A 184 12.47 13.32 1.67
CA ARG A 184 12.05 11.91 1.75
C ARG A 184 13.04 10.98 1.03
N ARG A 185 13.54 11.37 -0.15
CA ARG A 185 14.55 10.58 -0.89
C ARG A 185 15.85 10.43 -0.09
N ASP A 186 16.33 11.49 0.56
CA ASP A 186 17.51 11.43 1.43
C ASP A 186 17.28 10.49 2.64
N VAL A 187 16.09 10.55 3.25
CA VAL A 187 15.72 9.68 4.37
C VAL A 187 15.67 8.22 3.96
N VAL A 188 15.01 7.91 2.84
CA VAL A 188 14.96 6.54 2.28
C VAL A 188 16.36 6.01 2.01
N ARG A 189 17.23 6.83 1.41
CA ARG A 189 18.63 6.46 1.17
C ARG A 189 19.33 6.07 2.46
N ASP A 190 19.29 6.95 3.46
CA ASP A 190 19.98 6.74 4.73
C ASP A 190 19.37 5.55 5.51
N ARG A 191 18.05 5.35 5.39
CA ARG A 191 17.33 4.22 5.98
C ARG A 191 17.73 2.89 5.34
N CYS A 192 17.77 2.80 4.01
CA CYS A 192 18.25 1.61 3.32
C CYS A 192 19.70 1.28 3.70
N VAL A 193 20.58 2.28 3.74
CA VAL A 193 21.97 2.09 4.18
C VAL A 193 22.04 1.51 5.59
N ALA A 194 21.34 2.10 6.55
CA ALA A 194 21.34 1.62 7.94
C ALA A 194 20.74 0.22 8.09
N LEU A 195 19.64 -0.09 7.39
CA LEU A 195 19.04 -1.42 7.41
C LEU A 195 19.95 -2.47 6.75
N SER A 196 20.62 -2.11 5.65
CA SER A 196 21.54 -3.02 4.96
C SER A 196 22.80 -3.36 5.79
N ASP A 197 23.25 -2.45 6.65
CA ASP A 197 24.34 -2.73 7.61
C ASP A 197 23.92 -3.83 8.61
N ARG A 198 22.65 -3.82 9.03
CA ARG A 198 22.09 -4.79 9.99
C ARG A 198 21.72 -6.12 9.35
N PHE A 199 21.14 -6.11 8.16
CA PHE A 199 20.55 -7.29 7.52
C PHE A 199 21.33 -7.80 6.30
N GLY A 200 22.44 -7.16 5.94
CA GLY A 200 23.25 -7.49 4.76
C GLY A 200 22.72 -6.86 3.47
N ALA A 201 21.40 -6.69 3.33
CA ALA A 201 20.79 -5.88 2.28
C ALA A 201 19.50 -5.22 2.78
N ALA A 202 19.10 -4.14 2.12
CA ALA A 202 17.79 -3.53 2.31
C ALA A 202 17.38 -2.78 1.05
N HIS A 203 16.19 -3.10 0.56
CA HIS A 203 15.64 -2.47 -0.64
C HIS A 203 14.41 -1.68 -0.25
N HIS A 204 14.22 -0.53 -0.89
CA HIS A 204 13.01 0.26 -0.81
C HIS A 204 12.49 0.51 -2.22
N TYR A 205 11.19 0.43 -2.38
CA TYR A 205 10.51 0.52 -3.66
C TYR A 205 9.31 1.43 -3.55
N TYR A 206 8.97 2.09 -4.64
CA TYR A 206 7.75 2.87 -4.78
C TYR A 206 7.12 2.65 -6.14
N ARG A 207 5.80 2.43 -6.13
CA ARG A 207 5.01 2.39 -7.36
C ARG A 207 3.65 3.04 -7.17
N SER A 208 3.38 4.06 -7.96
CA SER A 208 2.01 4.54 -8.18
C SER A 208 1.41 3.77 -9.36
N HIS A 209 0.20 3.21 -9.20
CA HIS A 209 -0.54 2.60 -10.32
C HIS A 209 -1.48 3.60 -11.01
N GLY A 210 -1.64 4.81 -10.45
CA GLY A 210 -2.45 5.87 -11.04
C GLY A 210 -1.70 6.74 -12.05
N ASP A 211 -0.37 6.67 -12.04
CA ASP A 211 0.53 7.43 -12.91
C ASP A 211 1.82 6.63 -13.18
N SER A 212 2.81 7.26 -13.80
CA SER A 212 4.10 6.63 -14.13
C SER A 212 5.13 6.70 -13.01
N MET A 213 4.79 7.22 -11.82
CA MET A 213 5.73 7.44 -10.73
C MET A 213 6.25 6.13 -10.16
N THR A 214 7.57 6.04 -10.10
CA THR A 214 8.27 4.87 -9.55
C THR A 214 9.68 5.23 -9.11
N SER A 215 10.14 4.57 -8.06
CA SER A 215 11.49 4.74 -7.53
C SER A 215 11.97 3.47 -6.84
N TRP A 216 13.29 3.32 -6.73
CA TRP A 216 13.92 2.25 -5.94
C TRP A 216 15.23 2.73 -5.30
N CYS A 217 15.51 2.20 -4.12
CA CYS A 217 16.74 2.42 -3.38
C CYS A 217 17.27 1.08 -2.87
N ILE A 218 18.42 0.67 -3.37
CA ILE A 218 19.08 -0.61 -3.10
C ILE A 218 20.36 -0.34 -2.31
N ALA A 219 20.49 -0.94 -1.14
CA ALA A 219 21.69 -0.89 -0.32
C ALA A 219 22.12 -2.28 0.12
N GLU A 220 23.44 -2.51 0.15
CA GLU A 220 24.06 -3.77 0.55
C GLU A 220 25.22 -3.49 1.51
N ASN A 221 25.30 -4.26 2.58
CA ASN A 221 26.39 -4.24 3.56
C ASN A 221 26.75 -2.83 4.06
N GLY A 222 25.73 -2.00 4.36
CA GLY A 222 25.92 -0.64 4.85
C GLY A 222 26.35 0.38 3.79
N ALA A 223 26.22 0.04 2.50
CA ALA A 223 26.56 0.93 1.39
C ALA A 223 25.41 1.04 0.38
N LEU A 224 25.19 2.26 -0.13
CA LEU A 224 24.25 2.49 -1.21
C LEU A 224 24.80 1.87 -2.51
N VAL A 225 23.99 1.05 -3.17
CA VAL A 225 24.28 0.44 -4.47
C VAL A 225 23.61 1.24 -5.60
N ARG A 226 22.30 1.47 -5.46
CA ARG A 226 21.49 2.16 -6.46
C ARG A 226 20.44 3.05 -5.79
N LEU A 227 20.32 4.29 -6.24
CA LEU A 227 19.19 5.16 -5.93
C LEU A 227 18.62 5.72 -7.23
N TYR A 228 17.36 5.46 -7.50
CA TYR A 228 16.66 5.94 -8.68
C TYR A 228 15.28 6.46 -8.30
N ALA A 229 14.88 7.61 -8.86
CA ALA A 229 13.51 8.10 -8.84
C ALA A 229 13.18 8.74 -10.19
N ASN A 230 12.07 8.34 -10.80
CA ASN A 230 11.68 8.88 -12.11
C ASN A 230 11.36 10.40 -12.08
N ALA A 231 11.03 10.93 -10.91
CA ALA A 231 10.74 12.34 -10.69
C ALA A 231 12.00 13.23 -10.72
N ALA A 232 13.17 12.65 -10.47
CA ALA A 232 14.46 13.34 -10.40
C ALA A 232 15.58 12.42 -10.92
N PRO A 233 15.53 11.99 -12.20
CA PRO A 233 16.47 11.01 -12.74
C PRO A 233 17.92 11.50 -12.72
N GLU A 234 18.15 12.81 -12.76
CA GLU A 234 19.47 13.45 -12.66
C GLU A 234 20.13 13.30 -11.28
N GLU A 235 19.35 13.00 -10.24
CA GLU A 235 19.85 12.73 -8.89
C GLU A 235 20.13 11.24 -8.65
N SER A 236 20.03 10.41 -9.69
CA SER A 236 20.30 8.98 -9.64
C SER A 236 21.74 8.68 -9.23
N VAL A 237 21.92 7.63 -8.42
CA VAL A 237 23.24 7.13 -8.01
C VAL A 237 23.37 5.66 -8.37
N GLY A 238 24.54 5.27 -8.88
CA GLY A 238 24.89 3.89 -9.20
C GLY A 238 24.18 3.33 -10.43
N GLU A 239 24.47 2.07 -10.72
CA GLU A 239 23.89 1.27 -11.80
C GLU A 239 23.51 -0.10 -11.23
N LEU A 240 22.45 -0.72 -11.76
CA LEU A 240 21.95 -1.99 -11.24
C LEU A 240 21.84 -3.02 -12.36
N ALA A 241 22.42 -4.20 -12.16
CA ALA A 241 22.38 -5.24 -13.18
C ALA A 241 20.95 -5.69 -13.53
N ALA A 242 19.99 -5.54 -12.62
CA ALA A 242 18.58 -5.81 -12.85
C ALA A 242 17.92 -4.81 -13.83
N GLU A 243 18.53 -3.65 -14.07
CA GLU A 243 18.07 -2.67 -15.07
C GLU A 243 18.53 -3.06 -16.50
N ASN A 244 19.48 -3.99 -16.63
CA ASN A 244 20.03 -4.39 -17.93
C ASN A 244 18.96 -5.05 -18.80
N GLY A 245 18.79 -4.52 -20.02
CA GLY A 245 17.78 -5.00 -20.97
C GLY A 245 16.45 -4.26 -20.89
N TYR A 246 16.33 -3.28 -19.98
CA TYR A 246 15.19 -2.39 -19.87
C TYR A 246 15.59 -0.94 -20.15
N LEU A 247 14.59 -0.11 -20.47
CA LEU A 247 14.68 1.35 -20.39
C LEU A 247 14.34 1.80 -18.97
N LEU A 248 15.04 2.79 -18.47
CA LEU A 248 14.62 3.47 -17.25
C LEU A 248 13.35 4.29 -17.51
N PRO A 249 12.44 4.44 -16.54
CA PRO A 249 11.17 5.15 -16.71
C PRO A 249 11.21 6.55 -17.32
N HIS A 250 12.33 7.27 -17.19
CA HIS A 250 12.50 8.61 -17.75
C HIS A 250 13.08 8.61 -19.17
N GLU A 251 13.55 7.46 -19.66
CA GLU A 251 14.10 7.34 -21.01
C GLU A 251 12.98 7.21 -22.04
N ASP A 252 13.08 8.01 -23.09
CA ASP A 252 12.15 7.93 -24.21
C ASP A 252 12.29 6.58 -24.94
N THR A 253 11.16 6.03 -25.38
CA THR A 253 11.20 4.88 -26.29
C THR A 253 11.77 5.36 -27.63
N PRO A 254 12.82 4.70 -28.18
CA PRO A 254 13.49 5.14 -29.40
C PRO A 254 12.67 4.80 -30.66
N LEU A 255 11.44 5.31 -30.74
CA LEU A 255 10.53 5.14 -31.87
C LEU A 255 10.92 6.09 -33.02
N PRO A 256 10.58 5.73 -34.28
CA PRO A 256 10.82 6.61 -35.42
C PRO A 256 10.15 7.97 -35.26
N GLU A 257 10.78 9.03 -35.76
CA GLU A 257 10.18 10.36 -35.78
C GLU A 257 8.83 10.34 -36.54
N GLY A 258 7.83 11.01 -35.97
CA GLY A 258 6.48 11.09 -36.53
C GLY A 258 5.69 9.78 -36.51
N TRP A 259 6.11 8.77 -35.73
CA TRP A 259 5.45 7.46 -35.69
C TRP A 259 3.97 7.53 -35.30
N SER A 260 3.51 8.60 -34.65
CA SER A 260 2.12 8.79 -34.22
C SER A 260 1.38 9.93 -34.93
N ASP A 261 2.04 10.65 -35.85
CA ASP A 261 1.52 11.92 -36.40
C ASP A 261 0.26 11.74 -37.27
N ASP A 262 0.09 10.55 -37.85
CA ASP A 262 -1.03 10.18 -38.69
C ASP A 262 -2.18 9.50 -37.92
N ILE A 263 -2.07 9.35 -36.59
CA ILE A 263 -3.17 8.81 -35.78
C ILE A 263 -4.28 9.86 -35.69
N PRO A 264 -5.49 9.59 -36.25
CA PRO A 264 -6.54 10.58 -36.29
C PRO A 264 -7.05 10.91 -34.89
N HIS A 265 -7.14 12.20 -34.56
CA HIS A 265 -7.88 12.66 -33.39
C HIS A 265 -9.39 12.56 -33.67
N THR A 266 -10.07 11.76 -32.87
CA THR A 266 -11.52 11.53 -32.93
C THR A 266 -12.26 12.36 -31.89
N GLU A 267 -13.58 12.54 -32.04
CA GLU A 267 -14.42 13.22 -31.04
C GLU A 267 -14.39 12.52 -29.67
N ASN A 268 -14.19 11.19 -29.66
CA ASN A 268 -13.96 10.39 -28.47
C ASN A 268 -12.45 10.28 -28.20
N PRO A 269 -11.90 10.87 -27.12
CA PRO A 269 -10.48 10.80 -26.79
C PRO A 269 -9.97 9.37 -26.56
N LEU A 270 -10.84 8.45 -26.17
CA LEU A 270 -10.47 7.06 -25.91
C LEU A 270 -10.11 6.30 -27.19
N ASP A 271 -10.71 6.63 -28.33
CA ASP A 271 -10.43 5.93 -29.58
C ASP A 271 -9.03 6.27 -30.08
N TRP A 272 -8.64 7.55 -29.99
CA TRP A 272 -7.27 8.00 -30.24
C TRP A 272 -6.26 7.32 -29.28
N GLN A 273 -6.55 7.26 -27.98
CA GLN A 273 -5.67 6.60 -27.00
C GLN A 273 -5.50 5.10 -27.32
N ARG A 274 -6.58 4.40 -27.67
CA ARG A 274 -6.54 2.97 -28.02
C ARG A 274 -5.67 2.73 -29.25
N GLU A 275 -5.82 3.54 -30.31
CA GLU A 275 -5.00 3.39 -31.51
C GLU A 275 -3.53 3.75 -31.24
N TRP A 276 -3.28 4.80 -30.47
CA TRP A 276 -1.94 5.17 -30.00
C TRP A 276 -1.27 3.99 -29.28
N VAL A 277 -1.94 3.39 -28.30
CA VAL A 277 -1.41 2.24 -27.53
C VAL A 277 -1.20 1.02 -28.42
N ARG A 278 -2.14 0.71 -29.33
CA ARG A 278 -2.00 -0.41 -30.27
C ARG A 278 -0.80 -0.25 -31.17
N ARG A 279 -0.63 0.93 -31.78
CA ARG A 279 0.49 1.22 -32.68
C ARG A 279 1.82 1.25 -31.94
N TYR A 280 1.85 1.85 -30.74
CA TYR A 280 3.00 1.84 -29.85
C TYR A 280 3.48 0.42 -29.55
N ARG A 281 2.57 -0.46 -29.10
CA ARG A 281 2.89 -1.87 -28.80
C ARG A 281 3.37 -2.62 -30.03
N ARG A 282 2.71 -2.44 -31.18
CA ARG A 282 3.11 -3.07 -32.44
C ARG A 282 4.53 -2.66 -32.84
N LEU A 283 4.83 -1.36 -32.86
CA LEU A 283 6.15 -0.86 -33.24
C LEU A 283 7.24 -1.32 -32.27
N LYS A 284 6.97 -1.31 -30.95
CA LYS A 284 7.91 -1.88 -29.97
C LYS A 284 8.23 -3.33 -30.27
N ALA A 285 7.23 -4.15 -30.58
CA ALA A 285 7.44 -5.56 -30.91
C ALA A 285 8.18 -5.75 -32.24
N GLU A 286 7.81 -5.01 -33.29
CA GLU A 286 8.44 -5.08 -34.62
C GLU A 286 9.91 -4.64 -34.61
N LEU A 287 10.25 -3.67 -33.75
CA LEU A 287 11.59 -3.10 -33.62
C LEU A 287 12.40 -3.74 -32.47
N GLU A 288 11.84 -4.75 -31.79
CA GLU A 288 12.45 -5.43 -30.65
C GLU A 288 12.95 -4.45 -29.56
N LEU A 289 12.15 -3.39 -29.32
CA LEU A 289 12.52 -2.36 -28.35
C LEU A 289 12.27 -2.82 -26.92
N PRO A 290 13.20 -2.54 -25.99
CA PRO A 290 13.09 -2.95 -24.59
C PRO A 290 11.86 -2.36 -23.89
N ASP A 291 11.39 -3.08 -22.86
CA ASP A 291 10.40 -2.59 -21.91
C ASP A 291 11.01 -1.59 -20.92
N HIS A 292 10.16 -0.73 -20.37
CA HIS A 292 10.55 0.09 -19.24
C HIS A 292 10.49 -0.76 -17.99
N CYS A 293 11.55 -0.75 -17.17
CA CYS A 293 11.48 -1.34 -15.85
C CYS A 293 10.77 -0.38 -14.90
N ASP A 294 10.09 -0.92 -13.89
CA ASP A 294 9.59 -0.18 -12.73
C ASP A 294 9.98 -0.86 -11.42
N ALA A 295 9.57 -0.28 -10.29
CA ALA A 295 9.91 -0.83 -8.98
C ALA A 295 9.46 -2.29 -8.79
N ASP A 296 8.34 -2.70 -9.41
CA ASP A 296 7.88 -4.08 -9.38
C ASP A 296 8.84 -5.00 -10.16
N THR A 297 9.24 -4.58 -11.36
CA THR A 297 10.25 -5.27 -12.19
C THR A 297 11.56 -5.47 -11.42
N ILE A 298 12.05 -4.42 -10.76
CA ILE A 298 13.29 -4.48 -9.98
C ILE A 298 13.12 -5.35 -8.73
N ALA A 299 11.96 -5.26 -8.07
CA ALA A 299 11.67 -6.07 -6.89
C ALA A 299 11.58 -7.56 -7.21
N GLU A 300 11.01 -7.93 -8.36
CA GLU A 300 10.98 -9.30 -8.88
C GLU A 300 12.40 -9.85 -9.07
N ALA A 301 13.29 -9.06 -9.67
CA ALA A 301 14.65 -9.49 -9.98
C ALA A 301 15.55 -9.64 -8.74
N LEU A 302 15.36 -8.80 -7.71
CA LEU A 302 16.28 -8.70 -6.57
C LEU A 302 15.73 -9.20 -5.25
N SER A 303 14.41 -9.34 -5.12
CA SER A 303 13.75 -9.62 -3.84
C SER A 303 12.45 -10.39 -4.05
N VAL A 304 11.29 -9.74 -3.85
CA VAL A 304 9.95 -10.31 -4.08
C VAL A 304 9.07 -9.24 -4.72
N HIS A 305 8.39 -9.58 -5.81
CA HIS A 305 7.35 -8.74 -6.39
C HIS A 305 6.03 -8.95 -5.64
N PRO A 306 5.48 -7.90 -4.97
CA PRO A 306 4.25 -8.04 -4.19
C PRO A 306 3.04 -8.53 -5.01
N GLY A 307 2.97 -8.15 -6.29
CA GLY A 307 1.87 -8.47 -7.20
C GLY A 307 1.85 -9.92 -7.71
N GLU A 308 2.96 -10.65 -7.57
CA GLU A 308 3.10 -12.03 -8.06
C GLU A 308 3.04 -13.10 -6.97
N ILE A 309 2.94 -12.67 -5.70
CA ILE A 309 2.80 -13.59 -4.57
C ILE A 309 1.60 -14.53 -4.80
N GLY A 310 1.82 -15.82 -4.64
CA GLY A 310 0.79 -16.83 -4.87
C GLY A 310 1.13 -18.20 -4.29
N PRO A 311 0.41 -19.26 -4.69
CA PRO A 311 0.59 -20.61 -4.15
C PRO A 311 2.00 -21.21 -4.31
N HIS A 312 2.83 -20.61 -5.16
CA HIS A 312 4.20 -21.04 -5.42
C HIS A 312 5.24 -20.32 -4.51
N THR A 313 4.87 -19.20 -3.90
CA THR A 313 5.73 -18.42 -2.99
C THR A 313 5.94 -19.18 -1.69
N ARG A 314 7.20 -19.38 -1.27
CA ARG A 314 7.48 -20.00 0.03
C ARG A 314 7.17 -19.01 1.15
N VAL A 315 6.36 -19.44 2.11
CA VAL A 315 5.98 -18.60 3.27
C VAL A 315 6.48 -19.20 4.58
N GLU A 316 7.08 -18.36 5.41
CA GLU A 316 7.49 -18.68 6.78
C GLU A 316 6.95 -17.65 7.77
N GLY A 317 6.33 -18.13 8.85
CA GLY A 317 5.69 -17.28 9.85
C GLY A 317 4.30 -16.79 9.42
N HIS A 318 3.91 -15.62 9.90
CA HIS A 318 2.63 -14.98 9.58
C HIS A 318 2.79 -13.46 9.54
N GLY A 319 1.86 -12.78 8.87
CA GLY A 319 1.86 -11.32 8.81
C GLY A 319 1.39 -10.68 10.12
N VAL A 320 1.84 -9.47 10.38
CA VAL A 320 1.42 -8.67 11.55
C VAL A 320 1.11 -7.23 11.13
N ILE A 321 0.11 -6.63 11.79
CA ILE A 321 -0.04 -5.18 11.83
C ILE A 321 0.66 -4.71 13.09
N ALA A 322 1.55 -3.72 12.96
CA ALA A 322 2.29 -3.16 14.08
C ALA A 322 2.11 -1.64 14.16
N LEU A 323 2.21 -1.10 15.38
CA LEU A 323 2.13 0.33 15.63
C LEU A 323 3.51 0.98 15.43
N THR A 324 3.51 2.14 14.78
CA THR A 324 4.67 3.03 14.73
C THR A 324 4.74 3.91 15.98
N GLY A 325 5.73 4.81 16.05
CA GLY A 325 5.78 5.85 17.09
C GLY A 325 4.52 6.72 17.11
N CYS A 326 4.05 7.18 15.95
CA CYS A 326 2.80 7.93 15.83
C CYS A 326 1.59 7.12 16.31
N GLY A 327 1.52 5.83 15.99
CA GLY A 327 0.40 4.98 16.40
C GLY A 327 0.31 4.79 17.92
N ARG A 328 1.46 4.76 18.60
CA ARG A 328 1.52 4.72 20.07
C ARG A 328 1.12 6.05 20.71
N GLU A 329 1.58 7.16 20.16
CA GLU A 329 1.39 8.50 20.74
C GLU A 329 -0.03 9.03 20.54
N TYR A 330 -0.52 8.99 19.30
CA TYR A 330 -1.81 9.59 18.93
C TYR A 330 -2.97 8.60 19.02
N GLY A 331 -2.66 7.32 19.25
CA GLY A 331 -3.62 6.25 19.26
C GLY A 331 -4.08 5.91 17.85
N HIS A 332 -4.31 4.62 17.65
CA HIS A 332 -4.90 4.11 16.43
C HIS A 332 -5.73 2.88 16.78
N PRO A 333 -6.89 2.66 16.14
CA PRO A 333 -7.54 1.37 16.29
C PRO A 333 -6.58 0.29 15.79
N ARG A 334 -6.18 -0.68 16.61
CA ARG A 334 -5.15 -1.69 16.24
C ARG A 334 -5.62 -2.52 15.05
N THR A 335 -6.92 -2.55 14.81
CA THR A 335 -7.58 -3.19 13.68
C THR A 335 -8.65 -2.26 13.11
N LEU A 336 -8.33 -1.30 12.23
CA LEU A 336 -9.37 -0.69 11.39
C LEU A 336 -9.79 -1.68 10.30
N LEU A 337 -10.58 -2.69 10.63
CA LEU A 337 -11.49 -3.23 9.63
C LEU A 337 -12.71 -2.32 9.59
N THR A 338 -12.57 -1.14 9.00
CA THR A 338 -13.73 -0.34 8.61
C THR A 338 -14.28 -0.97 7.32
N GLY A 339 -15.49 -1.52 7.40
CA GLY A 339 -16.27 -1.90 6.23
C GLY A 339 -15.81 -3.14 5.43
N LEU A 340 -15.83 -4.34 6.04
CA LEU A 340 -16.01 -5.57 5.24
C LEU A 340 -17.47 -5.67 4.78
N THR A 341 -17.87 -4.85 3.82
CA THR A 341 -18.75 -5.37 2.77
C THR A 341 -17.82 -5.91 1.70
N TYR A 342 -17.46 -7.19 1.78
CA TYR A 342 -16.89 -7.89 0.64
C TYR A 342 -17.95 -7.90 -0.47
N THR A 343 -17.89 -6.88 -1.31
CA THR A 343 -18.23 -7.03 -2.72
C THR A 343 -16.87 -7.24 -3.36
N PRO A 344 -16.59 -8.38 -4.00
CA PRO A 344 -15.36 -8.48 -4.78
C PRO A 344 -15.31 -7.24 -5.67
N ALA A 345 -14.14 -6.58 -5.76
CA ALA A 345 -13.97 -5.55 -6.78
C ALA A 345 -14.46 -6.17 -8.10
N PRO A 346 -15.35 -5.53 -8.87
CA PRO A 346 -15.41 -5.88 -10.27
C PRO A 346 -13.95 -5.82 -10.75
N GLU A 347 -13.49 -6.87 -11.45
CA GLU A 347 -12.17 -6.82 -12.06
C GLU A 347 -12.02 -5.42 -12.67
N PRO A 348 -11.00 -4.64 -12.28
CA PRO A 348 -10.75 -3.40 -12.99
C PRO A 348 -10.67 -3.82 -14.46
N PRO A 349 -11.39 -3.17 -15.39
CA PRO A 349 -11.19 -3.45 -16.79
C PRO A 349 -9.72 -3.20 -17.07
N SER A 350 -8.95 -4.28 -17.12
CA SER A 350 -7.57 -4.26 -17.52
C SER A 350 -7.64 -3.90 -19.00
N LEU A 351 -7.20 -2.68 -19.33
CA LEU A 351 -6.92 -2.27 -20.71
C LEU A 351 -5.87 -3.17 -21.39
N LEU A 352 -5.33 -4.15 -20.67
CA LEU A 352 -4.35 -5.14 -21.09
C LEU A 352 -4.93 -6.57 -21.26
N ASP A 353 -6.15 -6.87 -20.79
CA ASP A 353 -6.71 -8.25 -20.82
C ASP A 353 -7.86 -8.48 -21.81
N GLU A 354 -8.27 -7.49 -22.61
CA GLU A 354 -9.35 -7.70 -23.59
C GLU A 354 -8.95 -8.51 -24.85
N ASP A 355 -7.69 -8.93 -24.99
CA ASP A 355 -7.21 -9.71 -26.15
C ASP A 355 -7.12 -11.23 -25.91
N ARG A 356 -7.88 -11.77 -24.93
CA ARG A 356 -8.10 -13.24 -24.82
C ARG A 356 -9.48 -13.65 -25.37
N THR A 357 -9.74 -13.31 -26.63
CA THR A 357 -10.65 -14.07 -27.52
C THR A 357 -10.17 -14.03 -28.96
#